data_AF-A0A8T4F469-F1
#
_entry.id   AF-A0A8T4F469-F1
#
_cell.length_a   1.000
_cell.length_b   1.000
_cell.length_c   1.000
_cell.angle_alpha   90.00
_cell.angle_beta   90.00
_cell.angle_gamma   90.00
#
_symmetry.space_group_name_H-M   'P 1'
#
loop_
_entity.id
_entity.type
_entity.pdbx_description
1 polymer ?
#
loop_
_entity_poly.entity_id
_entity_poly.type
_entity_poly.pdbx_seq_one_letter_code
_entity_poly.pdbx_strand_id
1 'polypeptide(L)'
;MLDRRAVVDGAWWPYSHDAAAELPNLIAAVDQRLGRTTLRVSVHRDAWPRIPRHIPARGRQVRIGWFHSTDPRLITLSFAAEEPIVLLIIPADAPAGAGEAVLRRALQDAAGLTPDDIHTLVSEPPAPRTGAASTGG
;
A
#
# COMPACT_ATOMS: atom_id res chain seq x y z
N MET A 1 -19.89 -12.08 -7.93
CA MET A 1 -20.39 -10.90 -7.19
C MET A 1 -19.83 -10.95 -5.77
N LEU A 2 -18.61 -10.48 -5.57
CA LEU A 2 -18.18 -9.94 -4.28
C LEU A 2 -18.02 -8.45 -4.51
N ASP A 3 -19.14 -7.76 -4.55
CA ASP A 3 -19.19 -6.31 -4.47
C ASP A 3 -19.31 -5.92 -2.99
N ARG A 4 -18.55 -4.88 -2.62
CA ARG A 4 -18.49 -4.16 -1.35
C ARG A 4 -17.52 -4.68 -0.27
N ARG A 5 -16.56 -3.79 0.00
CA ARG A 5 -16.01 -3.51 1.34
C ARG A 5 -14.91 -4.47 1.80
N ALA A 6 -13.83 -4.59 1.02
CA ALA A 6 -12.57 -5.07 1.59
C ALA A 6 -12.06 -3.98 2.56
N VAL A 7 -12.29 -4.19 3.86
CA VAL A 7 -11.65 -3.42 4.92
C VAL A 7 -10.15 -3.63 4.76
N VAL A 8 -9.42 -2.55 4.48
CA VAL A 8 -7.96 -2.58 4.43
C VAL A 8 -7.43 -2.31 5.84
N ASP A 9 -6.42 -3.06 6.26
CA ASP A 9 -5.75 -2.90 7.56
C ASP A 9 -4.78 -1.70 7.57
N GLY A 10 -4.59 -1.07 6.42
CA GLY A 10 -3.74 0.11 6.28
C GLY A 10 -3.45 0.46 4.82
N ALA A 11 -2.61 1.48 4.66
CA ALA A 11 -2.13 1.92 3.36
C ALA A 11 -0.60 1.87 3.30
N TRP A 12 -0.08 1.63 2.11
CA TRP A 12 1.33 1.62 1.79
C TRP A 12 1.58 2.45 0.53
N TRP A 13 2.56 3.34 0.61
CA TRP A 13 3.00 4.15 -0.51
C TRP A 13 4.40 3.70 -0.96
N PRO A 14 4.52 2.94 -2.06
CA PRO A 14 5.80 2.65 -2.67
C PRO A 14 6.41 3.92 -3.29
N TYR A 15 7.73 4.03 -3.21
CA TYR A 15 8.47 5.09 -3.91
C TYR A 15 8.71 4.78 -5.39
N SER A 16 8.61 3.50 -5.78
CA SER A 16 8.85 3.02 -7.15
C SER A 16 7.95 1.85 -7.53
N HIS A 17 7.83 1.58 -8.83
CA HIS A 17 7.12 0.40 -9.36
C HIS A 17 7.99 -0.88 -9.36
N ASP A 18 9.18 -0.84 -8.75
CA ASP A 18 10.06 -2.01 -8.63
C ASP A 18 9.75 -2.82 -7.36
N ALA A 19 9.02 -3.92 -7.54
CA ALA A 19 8.64 -4.80 -6.44
C ALA A 19 9.85 -5.37 -5.70
N ALA A 20 10.97 -5.62 -6.38
CA ALA A 20 12.17 -6.21 -5.78
C ALA A 20 12.89 -5.23 -4.84
N ALA A 21 12.76 -3.92 -5.07
CA ALA A 21 13.33 -2.88 -4.21
C ALA A 21 12.40 -2.49 -3.06
N GLU A 22 11.10 -2.46 -3.33
CA GLU A 22 10.10 -1.91 -2.42
C GLU A 22 9.56 -2.94 -1.41
N LEU A 23 9.26 -4.16 -1.86
CA LEU A 23 8.68 -5.21 -1.02
C LEU A 23 9.59 -5.68 0.13
N PRO A 24 10.93 -5.78 0.00
CA PRO A 24 11.79 -6.11 1.15
C PRO A 24 11.59 -5.15 2.32
N ASN A 25 11.51 -3.86 2.04
CA ASN A 25 11.35 -2.82 3.05
C ASN A 25 9.95 -2.87 3.68
N LEU A 26 8.91 -3.07 2.86
CA LEU A 26 7.54 -3.26 3.37
C LEU A 26 7.47 -4.46 4.32
N ILE A 27 7.96 -5.62 3.88
CA ILE A 27 7.98 -6.86 4.69
C ILE A 27 8.73 -6.60 6.00
N ALA A 28 9.89 -5.96 5.91
CA ALA A 28 10.72 -5.67 7.08
C ALA A 28 10.03 -4.74 8.09
N ALA A 29 9.23 -3.78 7.62
CA ALA A 29 8.48 -2.85 8.47
C ALA A 29 7.24 -3.51 9.09
N VAL A 30 6.50 -4.30 8.31
CA VAL A 30 5.33 -5.05 8.78
C VAL A 30 5.74 -6.06 9.84
N ASP A 31 6.79 -6.83 9.58
CA ASP A 31 7.33 -7.80 10.53
C ASP A 31 7.71 -7.14 11.85
N GLN A 32 8.40 -5.98 11.79
CA GLN A 32 8.82 -5.25 12.99
C GLN A 32 7.63 -4.69 13.76
N ARG A 33 6.63 -4.14 13.07
CA ARG A 33 5.46 -3.55 13.72
C ARG A 33 4.55 -4.60 14.35
N LEU A 34 4.35 -5.72 13.67
CA LEU A 34 3.43 -6.77 14.13
C LEU A 34 4.13 -7.82 15.00
N GLY A 35 5.47 -7.88 14.99
CA GLY A 35 6.22 -8.97 15.61
C GLY A 35 6.01 -10.32 14.92
N ARG A 36 5.53 -10.30 13.67
CA ARG A 36 5.14 -11.48 12.89
C ARG A 36 6.13 -11.74 11.76
N THR A 37 6.16 -12.98 11.29
CA THR A 37 6.99 -13.36 10.14
C THR A 37 6.11 -13.49 8.90
N THR A 38 6.20 -12.51 8.00
CA THR A 38 5.58 -12.58 6.67
C THR A 38 6.12 -13.79 5.90
N LEU A 39 5.22 -14.70 5.52
CA LEU A 39 5.54 -15.91 4.75
C LEU A 39 5.28 -15.74 3.26
N ARG A 40 4.17 -15.06 2.94
CA ARG A 40 3.73 -14.89 1.55
C ARG A 40 3.20 -13.49 1.36
N VAL A 41 3.51 -12.92 0.20
CA VAL A 41 2.95 -11.65 -0.24
C VAL A 41 2.19 -11.92 -1.53
N SER A 42 0.94 -11.47 -1.61
CA SER A 42 0.11 -11.60 -2.81
C SER A 42 -0.16 -10.22 -3.38
N VAL A 43 0.13 -10.05 -4.67
CA VAL A 43 -0.03 -8.79 -5.40
C VAL A 43 -0.82 -9.00 -6.69
N HIS A 44 -1.39 -7.93 -7.22
CA HIS A 44 -1.93 -7.97 -8.57
C HIS A 44 -0.81 -7.98 -9.61
N ARG A 45 -0.94 -8.82 -10.64
CA ARG A 45 0.09 -8.94 -11.68
C ARG A 45 0.30 -7.65 -12.47
N ASP A 46 -0.78 -6.95 -12.83
CA ASP A 46 -0.68 -5.77 -13.70
C ASP A 46 -0.27 -4.50 -12.96
N ALA A 47 -0.30 -4.51 -11.62
CA ALA A 47 0.16 -3.38 -10.80
C ALA A 47 1.69 -3.28 -10.73
N TRP A 48 2.41 -4.37 -11.04
CA TRP A 48 3.85 -4.46 -10.89
C TRP A 48 4.50 -5.10 -12.13
N PRO A 49 5.22 -4.33 -12.95
CA PRO A 49 5.77 -4.82 -14.22
C PRO A 49 6.87 -5.87 -14.05
N ARG A 50 7.63 -5.85 -12.94
CA ARG A 50 8.65 -6.85 -12.61
C ARG A 50 8.42 -7.42 -11.20
N ILE A 51 7.71 -8.54 -11.14
CA ILE A 51 7.51 -9.28 -9.89
C ILE A 51 8.39 -10.54 -9.89
N PRO A 52 9.42 -10.64 -9.02
CA PRO A 52 10.14 -11.89 -8.79
C PRO A 52 9.27 -12.88 -8.02
N ARG A 53 9.50 -14.19 -8.19
CA ARG A 53 8.77 -15.25 -7.47
C ARG A 53 9.08 -15.28 -5.98
N HIS A 54 10.31 -14.95 -5.61
CA HIS A 54 10.80 -14.88 -4.24
C HIS A 54 11.55 -13.58 -4.04
N ILE A 55 11.40 -12.97 -2.87
CA ILE A 55 12.10 -11.75 -2.50
C ILE A 55 12.90 -11.98 -1.22
N PRO A 56 14.20 -11.62 -1.18
CA PRO A 56 14.96 -11.60 0.05
C PRO A 56 14.44 -10.48 0.96
N ALA A 57 13.99 -10.83 2.16
CA ALA A 57 13.62 -9.88 3.21
C ALA A 57 14.14 -10.40 4.55
N ARG A 58 14.78 -9.57 5.37
CA ARG A 58 15.27 -9.97 6.72
C ARG A 58 16.14 -11.25 6.72
N GLY A 59 16.90 -11.49 5.65
CA GLY A 59 17.72 -12.70 5.50
C GLY A 59 16.96 -13.99 5.13
N ARG A 60 15.66 -13.91 4.79
CA ARG A 60 14.84 -15.04 4.33
C ARG A 60 14.22 -14.78 2.97
N GLN A 61 13.80 -15.83 2.29
CA GLN A 61 13.10 -15.74 1.00
C GLN A 61 11.59 -15.73 1.25
N VAL A 62 10.92 -14.64 0.92
CA VAL A 62 9.47 -14.50 1.03
C VAL A 62 8.84 -14.81 -0.31
N ARG A 63 7.79 -15.63 -0.30
CA ARG A 63 7.14 -16.07 -1.53
C ARG A 63 6.16 -15.04 -2.04
N ILE A 64 6.25 -14.72 -3.32
CA ILE A 64 5.35 -13.79 -3.99
C ILE A 64 4.32 -14.60 -4.79
N GLY A 65 3.04 -14.42 -4.47
CA GLY A 65 1.93 -14.81 -5.32
C GLY A 65 1.48 -13.63 -6.16
N TRP A 66 1.15 -13.87 -7.42
CA TRP A 66 0.45 -12.87 -8.23
C TRP A 66 -0.86 -13.44 -8.74
N PHE A 67 -1.88 -12.59 -8.77
CA PHE A 67 -3.22 -12.95 -9.23
C PHE A 67 -3.74 -11.83 -10.13
N HIS A 68 -4.54 -12.20 -11.14
CA HIS A 68 -5.25 -11.23 -12.00
C HIS A 68 -6.66 -10.91 -11.49
N SER A 69 -7.14 -11.65 -10.49
CA SER A 69 -8.49 -11.51 -9.93
C SER A 69 -8.53 -10.69 -8.63
N THR A 70 -7.37 -10.27 -8.13
CA THR A 70 -7.24 -9.40 -6.95
C THR A 70 -7.25 -7.94 -7.40
N ASP A 71 -7.73 -7.02 -6.56
CA ASP A 71 -7.69 -5.60 -6.91
C ASP A 71 -6.23 -5.13 -7.14
N PRO A 72 -5.93 -4.40 -8.24
CA PRO A 72 -4.60 -3.86 -8.52
C PRO A 72 -4.03 -2.95 -7.43
N ARG A 73 -4.91 -2.36 -6.62
CA ARG A 73 -4.55 -1.46 -5.54
C ARG A 73 -4.33 -2.20 -4.22
N LEU A 74 -4.51 -3.52 -4.14
CA LEU A 74 -4.36 -4.25 -2.88
C LEU A 74 -3.11 -5.13 -2.88
N ILE A 75 -2.46 -5.18 -1.72
CA ILE A 75 -1.40 -6.14 -1.40
C ILE A 75 -1.77 -6.89 -0.14
N THR A 76 -1.66 -8.21 -0.19
CA THR A 76 -2.01 -9.08 0.94
C THR A 76 -0.75 -9.73 1.49
N LEU A 77 -0.50 -9.58 2.79
CA LEU A 77 0.62 -10.23 3.47
C LEU A 77 0.06 -11.34 4.37
N SER A 78 0.54 -12.56 4.16
CA SER A 78 0.10 -13.76 4.89
C SER A 78 1.18 -14.25 5.85
N PHE A 79 0.75 -14.69 7.03
CA PHE A 79 1.60 -15.15 8.13
C PHE A 79 1.36 -16.63 8.46
N ALA A 80 2.19 -17.19 9.34
CA ALA A 80 2.20 -18.60 9.72
C ALA A 80 1.03 -18.99 10.66
N ALA A 81 -0.21 -18.98 10.15
CA ALA A 81 -1.47 -19.27 10.86
C ALA A 81 -2.18 -18.07 11.54
N GLU A 82 -1.96 -16.87 11.03
CA GLU A 82 -2.70 -15.67 11.43
C GLU A 82 -3.47 -15.09 10.24
N GLU A 83 -4.48 -14.26 10.53
CA GLU A 83 -5.23 -13.57 9.48
C GLU A 83 -4.29 -12.75 8.60
N PRO A 84 -4.44 -12.85 7.28
CA PRO A 84 -3.65 -12.05 6.37
C PRO A 84 -4.04 -10.59 6.53
N ILE A 85 -3.06 -9.69 6.45
CA ILE A 85 -3.35 -8.26 6.39
C ILE A 85 -3.50 -7.85 4.93
N VAL A 86 -4.42 -6.95 4.67
CA VAL A 86 -4.65 -6.34 3.36
C VAL A 86 -4.26 -4.88 3.46
N LEU A 87 -3.19 -4.50 2.73
CA LEU A 87 -2.76 -3.12 2.61
C LEU A 87 -3.16 -2.58 1.25
N LEU A 88 -3.45 -1.29 1.25
CA LEU A 88 -3.83 -0.54 0.06
C LEU A 88 -2.60 0.18 -0.51
N ILE A 89 -2.29 -0.06 -1.78
CA ILE A 89 -1.18 0.54 -2.52
C ILE A 89 -1.62 1.90 -3.04
N ILE A 90 -0.90 2.95 -2.62
CA ILE A 90 -1.00 4.29 -3.20
C ILE A 90 -0.09 4.32 -4.44
N PRO A 91 -0.58 4.67 -5.64
CA PRO A 91 0.26 4.73 -6.84
C PRO A 91 1.48 5.65 -6.63
N ALA A 92 2.67 5.21 -7.05
CA ALA A 92 3.89 6.02 -6.93
C ALA A 92 3.79 7.34 -7.74
N ASP A 93 3.03 7.33 -8.84
CA ASP A 93 2.74 8.51 -9.67
C ASP A 93 1.70 9.46 -9.05
N ALA A 94 1.06 9.08 -7.93
CA ALA A 94 0.08 9.94 -7.29
C ALA A 94 0.73 11.26 -6.84
N PRO A 95 0.08 12.41 -7.07
CA PRO A 95 0.61 13.69 -6.63
C PRO A 95 0.81 13.67 -5.11
N ALA A 96 1.96 14.17 -4.65
CA ALA A 96 2.40 13.99 -3.27
C ALA A 96 1.35 14.40 -2.22
N GLY A 97 0.59 15.46 -2.51
CA GLY A 97 -0.50 15.92 -1.62
C GLY A 97 -1.66 14.93 -1.48
N ALA A 98 -2.01 14.22 -2.55
CA ALA A 98 -3.04 13.19 -2.50
C ALA A 98 -2.54 11.91 -1.80
N GLY A 99 -1.30 11.50 -2.08
CA GLY A 99 -0.68 10.36 -1.39
C GLY A 99 -0.60 10.58 0.12
N GLU A 100 -0.19 11.78 0.54
CA GLU A 100 -0.14 12.16 1.95
C GLU A 100 -1.54 12.24 2.59
N ALA A 101 -2.54 12.77 1.88
CA ALA A 101 -3.92 12.82 2.36
C ALA A 101 -4.49 11.42 2.62
N VAL A 102 -4.24 10.48 1.71
CA VAL A 102 -4.64 9.07 1.85
C VAL A 102 -3.91 8.42 3.02
N LEU A 103 -2.58 8.58 3.11
CA LEU A 103 -1.79 7.98 4.19
C LEU A 103 -2.25 8.50 5.56
N ARG A 104 -2.50 9.81 5.65
CA ARG A 104 -3.05 10.45 6.85
C ARG A 104 -4.43 9.90 7.20
N ARG A 105 -5.29 9.67 6.21
CA ARG A 105 -6.61 9.08 6.45
C ARG A 105 -6.50 7.63 6.92
N ALA A 106 -5.61 6.83 6.33
CA ALA A 106 -5.35 5.46 6.76
C ALA A 106 -4.80 5.36 8.17
N LEU A 107 -4.00 6.34 8.61
CA LEU A 107 -3.54 6.41 9.99
C LEU A 107 -4.68 6.76 10.98
N GLN A 108 -5.66 7.55 10.53
CA GLN A 108 -6.81 7.98 11.35
C GLN A 108 -7.96 6.96 11.35
N ASP A 109 -8.06 6.13 10.32
CA ASP A 109 -9.19 5.23 10.03
C ASP A 109 -8.67 3.87 9.51
N ALA A 110 -7.76 3.26 10.27
CA ALA A 110 -7.01 2.06 9.86
C ALA A 110 -7.86 0.81 9.58
N ALA A 111 -9.18 0.87 9.78
CA ALA A 111 -10.12 -0.21 9.55
C ALA A 111 -11.25 0.14 8.55
N GLY A 112 -11.17 1.29 7.84
CA GLY A 112 -12.31 1.80 7.08
C GLY A 112 -12.04 2.27 5.65
N LEU A 113 -10.78 2.36 5.19
CA LEU A 113 -10.54 2.78 3.81
C LEU A 113 -10.89 1.71 2.78
N THR A 114 -11.56 2.14 1.72
CA THR A 114 -11.79 1.31 0.53
C THR A 114 -10.96 1.82 -0.65
N PRO A 115 -10.70 0.97 -1.66
CA PRO A 115 -10.01 1.40 -2.88
C PRO A 115 -10.67 2.58 -3.60
N ASP A 116 -12.01 2.66 -3.55
CA ASP A 116 -12.80 3.75 -4.15
C ASP A 116 -12.62 5.09 -3.42
N ASP A 117 -12.48 5.08 -2.10
CA ASP A 117 -12.19 6.29 -1.30
C ASP A 117 -10.86 6.91 -1.75
N ILE A 118 -9.86 6.08 -2.05
CA ILE A 118 -8.58 6.57 -2.57
C ILE A 118 -8.74 7.16 -3.96
N HIS A 119 -9.46 6.51 -4.87
CA HIS A 119 -9.60 7.05 -6.21
C HIS A 119 -10.22 8.45 -6.16
N THR A 120 -11.18 8.66 -5.26
CA THR A 120 -11.75 9.98 -4.98
C THR A 120 -10.67 10.94 -4.47
N LEU A 121 -9.89 10.55 -3.46
CA LEU A 121 -8.83 11.38 -2.86
C LEU A 121 -7.64 11.67 -3.79
N VAL A 122 -7.32 10.75 -4.70
CA VAL A 122 -6.23 10.87 -5.69
C VAL A 122 -6.69 11.65 -6.93
N SER A 123 -7.99 11.60 -7.26
CA SER A 123 -8.58 12.39 -8.34
C SER A 123 -8.97 13.79 -7.89
N GLU A 124 -9.05 14.06 -6.58
CA GLU A 124 -9.17 15.42 -6.08
C GLU A 124 -7.89 16.21 -6.41
N PRO A 125 -7.99 17.34 -7.14
CA PRO A 125 -6.84 18.20 -7.36
C PRO A 125 -6.29 18.61 -6.00
N PRO A 126 -4.96 18.62 -5.81
CA PRO A 126 -4.39 19.01 -4.54
C PRO A 126 -4.95 20.38 -4.19
N ALA A 127 -5.69 20.46 -3.08
CA ALA A 127 -6.22 21.71 -2.58
C ALA A 127 -5.10 22.75 -2.66
N PRO A 128 -5.35 23.94 -3.23
CA PRO A 128 -4.30 24.92 -3.41
C PRO A 128 -3.63 25.12 -2.05
N ARG A 129 -2.33 24.80 -1.97
CA ARG A 129 -1.52 25.22 -0.84
C ARG A 129 -1.51 26.73 -0.90
N THR A 130 -2.46 27.35 -0.21
CA THR A 130 -2.43 28.76 0.11
C THR A 130 -1.23 28.92 1.04
N GLY A 131 -0.07 29.05 0.44
CA GLY A 131 1.10 29.60 1.09
C GLY A 131 0.71 31.00 1.53
N ALA A 132 0.39 31.13 2.81
CA ALA A 132 0.42 32.42 3.48
C ALA A 132 1.86 32.92 3.43
N ALA A 133 2.17 33.65 2.37
CA ALA A 133 3.31 34.53 2.28
C ALA A 133 2.77 35.94 2.07
N SER A 134 2.76 36.73 3.14
CA SER A 134 3.01 38.18 3.09
C SER A 134 3.33 38.66 4.50
N THR A 135 4.62 38.63 4.80
CA THR A 135 5.29 39.39 5.85
C THR A 135 5.37 40.86 5.44
N GLY A 136 5.04 41.77 6.35
CA GLY A 136 5.74 43.05 6.53
C GLY A 136 5.29 44.25 5.68
N GLY A 137 4.95 45.32 6.39
CA GLY A 137 4.69 46.67 5.88
C GLY A 137 4.02 47.53 6.92
#